data_AF-A0A5K7U3V1-F1
#
_entry.id   AF-A0A5K7U3V1-F1
#
_cell.length_a   1.000
_cell.length_b   1.000
_cell.length_c   1.000
_cell.angle_alpha   90.00
_cell.angle_beta   90.00
_cell.angle_gamma   90.00
#
_symmetry.space_group_name_H-M   'P 1'
#
loop_
_entity.id
_entity.type
_entity.pdbx_description
1 polymer ?
#
loop_
_entity_poly.entity_id
_entity_poly.type
_entity_poly.pdbx_seq_one_letter_code
_entity_poly.pdbx_strand_id
1 'polypeptide(L)'
;MRHSFSGIIVRYLSDEEEPVKHGSPKLPIKAIPQEDNQPHSNTETVLDDQVSVREVWLASTKARKTRLIEQRKKSGDLWERELEDELHVNLWETGRDRLSPFMDIGLMIGKRDAYSAVVVDFPWKVELKDVSDLGSRLNGEKSVAAIFNEVVHYDGFGEGNYANISFRKDGQDVKPFSLVRLNTQLFKVEPIFLSDENVCTRLTITLPSRPAITNIKDRRESAYIRFRIRNVPPSVYSVDFIQKDRALISSNTETRIIDFRINVRRGVPEELLSGNDRLKFPKFQRIHCFLTTIRDEVCVSDTKDYKGYRSLMDEEVWNEYIRLDSSVGISEETSVRNYLGYQWTASKEGDSVKDLIVLGRFSKVRSDYLSIARFVTLVVIFGASGSALWDISTTCIAKEIPDGCGRKVAWLSMYLAFGFLLIGARPLLGHLKKKALKHLGQKN
;
A
#
# COMPACT_ATOMS: atom_id res chain seq x y z
N MET A 1 9.36 -15.96 9.16
CA MET A 1 10.08 -14.99 10.00
C MET A 1 9.18 -13.78 10.13
N ARG A 2 9.20 -13.10 11.27
CA ARG A 2 8.42 -11.87 11.46
C ARG A 2 9.27 -10.73 10.93
N HIS A 3 8.74 -9.95 9.99
CA HIS A 3 9.44 -8.78 9.46
C HIS A 3 9.56 -7.71 10.54
N SER A 4 10.63 -6.89 10.48
CA SER A 4 10.90 -5.84 11.46
C SER A 4 9.78 -4.80 11.53
N PHE A 5 9.12 -4.52 10.41
CA PHE A 5 7.87 -3.76 10.32
C PHE A 5 7.03 -4.22 9.12
N SER A 6 5.78 -3.79 9.05
CA SER A 6 4.82 -4.17 8.00
C SER A 6 4.59 -3.02 7.02
N GLY A 7 5.45 -2.88 6.01
CA GLY A 7 5.26 -1.92 4.93
C GLY A 7 6.53 -1.29 4.38
N ILE A 8 6.52 0.00 4.07
CA ILE A 8 7.68 0.73 3.50
C ILE A 8 7.85 2.12 4.10
N ILE A 9 9.09 2.61 4.07
CA ILE A 9 9.43 4.00 4.45
C ILE A 9 10.02 4.71 3.23
N VAL A 10 9.47 5.87 2.87
CA VAL A 10 9.88 6.71 1.74
C VAL A 10 10.35 8.07 2.27
N ARG A 11 11.57 8.45 1.89
CA ARG A 11 12.27 9.67 2.28
C ARG A 11 12.94 10.34 1.08
N TYR A 12 13.23 11.63 1.20
CA TYR A 12 14.04 12.37 0.23
C TYR A 12 15.41 12.69 0.83
N LEU A 13 16.44 12.62 0.01
CA LEU A 13 17.77 13.12 0.34
C LEU A 13 17.89 14.55 -0.17
N SER A 14 18.07 15.50 0.75
CA SER A 14 18.21 16.93 0.43
C SER A 14 19.64 17.30 0.02
N ASP A 15 19.77 18.31 -0.84
CA ASP A 15 21.06 18.79 -1.35
C ASP A 15 21.81 19.74 -0.41
N GLU A 16 21.09 20.40 0.50
CA GLU A 16 21.69 21.35 1.45
C GLU A 16 22.31 20.62 2.65
N GLU A 17 23.61 20.85 2.90
CA GLU A 17 24.20 20.69 4.23
C GLU A 17 23.65 21.82 5.12
N GLU A 18 22.88 21.49 6.16
CA GLU A 18 22.52 22.53 7.14
C GLU A 18 23.80 23.03 7.84
N PRO A 19 24.01 24.35 7.95
CA PRO A 19 25.12 24.86 8.73
C PRO A 19 24.92 24.44 10.18
N VAL A 20 25.90 23.71 10.73
CA VAL A 20 26.01 23.38 12.14
C VAL A 20 25.76 24.66 12.95
N LYS A 21 24.65 24.69 13.69
CA LYS A 21 24.34 25.79 14.61
C LYS A 21 25.34 25.76 15.77
N HIS A 22 26.52 26.35 15.58
CA HIS A 22 27.34 26.78 16.69
C HIS A 22 26.58 27.88 17.44
N GLY A 23 26.25 27.60 18.70
CA GLY A 23 25.57 28.54 19.56
C GLY A 23 26.42 29.79 19.78
N SER A 24 25.96 30.92 19.27
CA SER A 24 26.51 32.23 19.62
C SER A 24 25.97 32.66 21.00
N PRO A 25 26.81 33.27 21.86
CA PRO A 25 26.45 33.57 23.23
C PRO A 25 25.49 34.76 23.33
N LYS A 26 24.51 34.65 24.23
CA LYS A 26 23.56 35.73 24.57
C LYS A 26 24.31 36.89 25.25
N LEU A 27 24.20 38.09 24.69
CA LEU A 27 24.54 39.34 25.39
C LEU A 27 23.32 39.89 26.14
N PRO A 28 23.49 40.52 27.31
CA PRO A 28 22.42 40.78 28.26
C PRO A 28 21.61 42.05 27.96
N ILE A 29 20.32 41.96 28.31
CA ILE A 29 19.31 43.02 28.32
C ILE A 29 19.70 44.09 29.35
N LYS A 30 19.65 45.37 28.96
CA LYS A 30 19.68 46.52 29.89
C LYS A 30 18.29 47.16 30.00
N ALA A 31 17.96 47.53 31.24
CA ALA A 31 16.67 48.00 31.72
C ALA A 31 16.38 49.49 31.43
N ILE A 32 15.10 49.81 31.61
CA ILE A 32 14.30 51.04 31.37
C ILE A 32 14.69 52.19 32.35
N PRO A 33 14.28 53.46 32.10
CA PRO A 33 13.09 54.04 32.79
C PRO A 33 12.24 54.97 31.87
N GLN A 34 10.92 54.83 31.74
CA GLN A 34 9.80 55.41 32.52
C GLN A 34 9.83 56.94 32.72
N GLU A 35 8.85 57.64 32.13
CA GLU A 35 8.33 58.93 32.61
C GLU A 35 6.83 59.06 32.26
N ASP A 36 6.07 59.58 33.23
CA ASP A 36 4.61 59.68 33.32
C ASP A 36 4.00 60.84 32.52
N ASN A 37 2.74 60.69 32.07
CA ASN A 37 1.60 61.54 32.46
C ASN A 37 0.32 61.24 31.64
N GLN A 38 -0.78 61.09 32.36
CA GLN A 38 -2.20 61.02 31.94
C GLN A 38 -2.87 62.42 32.11
N PRO A 39 -4.21 62.67 31.88
CA PRO A 39 -5.31 61.83 31.37
C PRO A 39 -6.33 62.53 30.41
N HIS A 40 -7.40 61.78 30.06
CA HIS A 40 -8.73 62.13 29.51
C HIS A 40 -8.83 62.29 27.98
N SER A 41 -9.80 61.71 27.26
CA SER A 41 -11.22 61.48 27.58
C SER A 41 -11.82 60.31 26.78
N ASN A 42 -12.90 59.74 27.33
CA ASN A 42 -13.71 58.65 26.79
C ASN A 42 -14.55 59.09 25.59
N THR A 43 -14.60 58.26 24.54
CA THR A 43 -15.84 58.03 23.78
C THR A 43 -15.87 56.56 23.35
N GLU A 44 -16.84 55.83 23.90
CA GLU A 44 -17.21 54.49 23.44
C GLU A 44 -17.83 54.57 22.04
N THR A 45 -17.28 53.79 21.12
CA THR A 45 -18.04 53.27 19.97
C THR A 45 -17.75 51.78 19.84
N VAL A 46 -18.75 51.00 20.22
CA VAL A 46 -18.87 49.57 19.97
C VAL A 46 -18.88 49.36 18.46
N LEU A 47 -17.85 48.71 17.93
CA LEU A 47 -17.86 48.10 16.59
C LEU A 47 -17.14 46.76 16.68
N ASP A 48 -17.97 45.73 16.59
CA ASP A 48 -17.66 44.32 16.50
C ASP A 48 -16.90 44.08 15.19
N ASP A 49 -15.58 43.86 15.28
CA ASP A 49 -14.75 43.55 14.11
C ASP A 49 -13.59 42.63 14.52
N GLN A 50 -13.93 41.43 14.98
CA GLN A 50 -13.02 40.28 14.93
C GLN A 50 -13.26 39.50 13.64
N VAL A 51 -13.06 40.15 12.49
CA VAL A 51 -12.70 39.40 11.28
C VAL A 51 -11.31 38.83 11.52
N SER A 52 -11.29 37.52 11.77
CA SER A 52 -10.10 36.72 12.00
C SER A 52 -9.00 37.09 11.00
N VAL A 53 -7.83 37.51 11.49
CA VAL A 53 -6.65 37.83 10.67
C VAL A 53 -6.30 36.70 9.69
N ARG A 54 -6.67 35.45 10.02
CA ARG A 54 -6.57 34.29 9.13
C ARG A 54 -7.49 34.38 7.91
N GLU A 55 -8.71 34.86 8.05
CA GLU A 55 -9.66 35.02 6.95
C GLU A 55 -9.23 36.12 5.99
N VAL A 56 -8.69 37.23 6.52
CA VAL A 56 -8.10 38.31 5.70
C VAL A 56 -6.86 37.81 4.95
N TRP A 57 -6.03 36.98 5.59
CA TRP A 57 -4.85 36.39 4.96
C TRP A 57 -5.21 35.34 3.89
N LEU A 58 -6.24 34.52 4.14
CA LEU A 58 -6.79 33.56 3.17
C LEU A 58 -7.47 34.26 1.98
N ALA A 59 -8.23 35.33 2.23
CA ALA A 59 -8.88 36.11 1.19
C ALA A 59 -7.87 36.87 0.32
N SER A 60 -6.82 37.45 0.93
CA SER A 60 -5.76 38.16 0.20
C SER A 60 -4.87 37.24 -0.62
N THR A 61 -4.55 36.05 -0.12
CA THR A 61 -3.84 35.02 -0.90
C THR A 61 -4.69 34.49 -2.05
N LYS A 62 -6.00 34.27 -1.83
CA LYS A 62 -6.94 33.87 -2.89
C LYS A 62 -7.08 34.95 -3.96
N ALA A 63 -7.24 36.22 -3.58
CA ALA A 63 -7.33 37.35 -4.51
C ALA A 63 -6.03 37.58 -5.31
N ARG A 64 -4.87 37.40 -4.67
CA ARG A 64 -3.56 37.46 -5.34
C ARG A 64 -3.38 36.31 -6.34
N LYS A 65 -3.84 35.10 -5.99
CA LYS A 65 -3.86 33.94 -6.89
C LYS A 65 -4.77 34.22 -8.10
N THR A 66 -5.96 34.79 -7.88
CA THR A 66 -6.90 35.15 -8.96
C THR A 66 -6.34 36.23 -9.90
N ARG A 67 -5.70 37.29 -9.37
CA ARG A 67 -5.06 38.33 -10.21
C ARG A 67 -3.89 37.80 -11.03
N LEU A 68 -3.07 36.91 -10.46
CA LEU A 68 -1.98 36.24 -11.19
C LEU A 68 -2.53 35.33 -12.30
N ILE A 69 -3.66 34.67 -12.05
CA ILE A 69 -4.38 33.86 -13.05
C ILE A 69 -4.90 34.76 -14.19
N GLU A 70 -5.52 35.90 -13.90
CA GLU A 70 -6.03 36.81 -14.94
C GLU A 70 -4.94 37.49 -15.78
N GLN A 71 -3.82 37.87 -15.17
CA GLN A 71 -2.69 38.45 -15.92
C GLN A 71 -2.03 37.45 -16.86
N ARG A 72 -1.96 36.16 -16.47
CA ARG A 72 -1.32 35.10 -17.26
C ARG A 72 -2.20 34.56 -18.38
N LYS A 73 -3.53 34.60 -18.25
CA LYS A 73 -4.48 34.36 -19.36
C LYS A 73 -4.24 35.25 -20.58
N LYS A 74 -3.70 36.46 -20.38
CA LYS A 74 -3.44 37.42 -21.45
C LYS A 74 -2.13 37.16 -22.22
N SER A 75 -1.18 36.35 -21.72
CA SER A 75 0.12 36.15 -22.38
C SER A 75 0.19 34.95 -23.33
N GLY A 76 -0.79 34.04 -23.30
CA GLY A 76 -0.77 32.82 -24.13
C GLY A 76 0.30 31.79 -23.75
N ASP A 77 1.01 31.98 -22.64
CA ASP A 77 1.96 30.99 -22.13
C ASP A 77 1.21 29.82 -21.47
N LEU A 78 1.66 28.58 -21.76
CA LEU A 78 1.13 27.35 -21.16
C LEU A 78 1.22 27.42 -19.62
N TRP A 79 0.16 27.00 -18.91
CA TRP A 79 0.07 27.11 -17.46
C TRP A 79 1.04 26.14 -16.77
N GLU A 80 2.17 26.63 -16.25
CA GLU A 80 2.97 25.83 -15.32
C GLU A 80 2.24 25.78 -13.96
N ARG A 81 1.99 24.57 -13.48
CA ARG A 81 1.43 24.32 -12.16
C ARG A 81 2.38 23.40 -11.41
N GLU A 82 3.02 23.93 -10.38
CA GLU A 82 3.70 23.12 -9.37
C GLU A 82 2.67 22.13 -8.79
N LEU A 83 2.93 20.84 -8.96
CA LEU A 83 2.20 19.80 -8.27
C LEU A 83 2.82 19.57 -6.89
N GLU A 84 2.00 19.22 -5.92
CA GLU A 84 2.50 18.87 -4.59
C GLU A 84 3.02 17.43 -4.57
N ASP A 85 3.77 17.08 -3.53
CA ASP A 85 4.26 15.72 -3.37
C ASP A 85 3.09 14.73 -3.25
N GLU A 86 3.08 13.68 -4.05
CA GLU A 86 2.06 12.61 -4.01
C GLU A 86 2.74 11.25 -4.12
N LEU A 87 2.27 10.28 -3.33
CA LEU A 87 2.81 8.92 -3.32
C LEU A 87 1.76 7.91 -3.76
N HIS A 88 2.11 7.05 -4.71
CA HIS A 88 1.28 6.00 -5.25
C HIS A 88 1.97 4.66 -4.99
N VAL A 89 1.34 3.78 -4.22
CA VAL A 89 1.83 2.43 -3.98
C VAL A 89 0.81 1.43 -4.51
N ASN A 90 1.16 0.66 -5.53
CA ASN A 90 0.26 -0.34 -6.10
C ASN A 90 0.83 -1.73 -5.83
N LEU A 91 0.16 -2.50 -4.98
CA LEU A 91 0.47 -3.89 -4.70
C LEU A 91 -0.39 -4.80 -5.59
N TRP A 92 0.28 -5.57 -6.45
CA TRP A 92 -0.36 -6.42 -7.44
C TRP A 92 -0.20 -7.89 -7.05
N GLU A 93 -1.30 -8.52 -6.66
CA GLU A 93 -1.40 -9.98 -6.45
C GLU A 93 -1.95 -10.67 -7.71
N THR A 94 -1.40 -10.38 -8.89
CA THR A 94 -1.92 -10.91 -10.16
C THR A 94 -1.21 -12.21 -10.56
N GLY A 95 -1.91 -13.34 -10.47
CA GLY A 95 -1.48 -14.64 -11.00
C GLY A 95 -0.73 -15.52 -9.99
N ARG A 96 -0.48 -16.78 -10.38
CA ARG A 96 0.34 -17.76 -9.62
C ARG A 96 1.79 -17.82 -10.10
N ASP A 97 2.17 -16.92 -10.98
CA ASP A 97 3.45 -16.90 -11.66
C ASP A 97 4.55 -16.38 -10.72
N ARG A 98 5.81 -16.68 -11.03
CA ARG A 98 6.98 -16.21 -10.27
C ARG A 98 7.14 -14.68 -10.23
N LEU A 99 6.34 -13.94 -10.99
CA LEU A 99 6.40 -12.48 -11.07
C LEU A 99 5.46 -11.79 -10.07
N SER A 100 4.59 -12.53 -9.39
CA SER A 100 3.60 -12.03 -8.44
C SER A 100 3.87 -12.57 -7.02
N PRO A 101 3.62 -11.78 -5.96
CA PRO A 101 3.18 -10.40 -6.03
C PRO A 101 4.34 -9.43 -6.28
N PHE A 102 4.01 -8.28 -6.85
CA PHE A 102 4.95 -7.18 -7.09
C PHE A 102 4.32 -5.85 -6.64
N MET A 103 5.16 -4.85 -6.44
CA MET A 103 4.76 -3.53 -5.97
C MET A 103 5.31 -2.44 -6.88
N ASP A 104 4.44 -1.56 -7.35
CA ASP A 104 4.86 -0.34 -8.02
C ASP A 104 4.86 0.82 -7.02
N ILE A 105 5.90 1.64 -7.07
CA ILE A 105 5.99 2.88 -6.30
C ILE A 105 6.13 4.02 -7.30
N GLY A 106 5.13 4.89 -7.33
CA GLY A 106 5.09 6.13 -8.09
C GLY A 106 5.15 7.33 -7.17
N LEU A 107 5.95 8.32 -7.51
CA LEU A 107 6.19 9.47 -6.65
C LEU A 107 6.15 10.75 -7.50
N MET A 108 5.20 11.62 -7.19
CA MET A 108 5.22 13.01 -7.63
C MET A 108 6.09 13.80 -6.66
N ILE A 109 7.11 14.47 -7.19
CA ILE A 109 8.04 15.32 -6.45
C ILE A 109 7.76 16.75 -6.89
N GLY A 110 7.23 17.57 -6.00
CA GLY A 110 6.79 18.91 -6.36
C GLY A 110 7.94 19.85 -6.70
N LYS A 111 8.97 19.88 -5.84
CA LYS A 111 10.20 20.64 -6.01
C LYS A 111 11.38 19.72 -6.23
N ARG A 112 11.48 19.17 -7.45
CA ARG A 112 12.51 18.17 -7.76
C ARG A 112 13.94 18.67 -7.48
N ASP A 113 14.21 19.95 -7.73
CA ASP A 113 15.57 20.51 -7.61
C ASP A 113 16.01 20.71 -6.15
N ALA A 114 15.13 20.45 -5.17
CA ALA A 114 15.47 20.49 -3.74
C ALA A 114 16.09 19.16 -3.23
N TYR A 115 16.08 18.11 -4.06
CA TYR A 115 16.42 16.76 -3.64
C TYR A 115 17.33 16.07 -4.69
N SER A 116 18.38 15.40 -4.22
CA SER A 116 19.27 14.59 -5.08
C SER A 116 18.82 13.15 -5.21
N ALA A 117 18.06 12.62 -4.25
CA ALA A 117 17.65 11.23 -4.29
C ALA A 117 16.33 10.96 -3.55
N VAL A 118 15.70 9.87 -3.94
CA VAL A 118 14.60 9.24 -3.22
C VAL A 118 15.12 7.98 -2.55
N VAL A 119 14.81 7.80 -1.28
CA VAL A 119 15.25 6.66 -0.47
C VAL A 119 14.03 5.89 0.01
N VAL A 120 14.01 4.58 -0.26
CA VAL A 120 12.95 3.68 0.18
C VAL A 120 13.54 2.52 0.99
N ASP A 121 13.06 2.35 2.21
CA ASP A 121 13.45 1.22 3.08
C ASP A 121 12.37 0.13 3.06
N PHE A 122 12.83 -1.11 2.88
CA PHE A 122 12.02 -2.32 2.84
C PHE A 122 12.38 -3.26 4.00
N PRO A 123 11.39 -3.84 4.71
CA PRO A 123 11.60 -4.84 5.77
C PRO A 123 11.89 -6.26 5.25
N TRP A 124 12.31 -6.38 3.99
CA TRP A 124 12.72 -7.64 3.37
C TRP A 124 13.92 -7.39 2.46
N LYS A 125 14.56 -8.49 2.04
CA LYS A 125 15.66 -8.45 1.08
C LYS A 125 15.13 -8.09 -0.31
N VAL A 126 15.63 -7.00 -0.88
CA VAL A 126 15.43 -6.65 -2.30
C VAL A 126 16.76 -6.77 -3.02
N GLU A 127 16.77 -7.37 -4.20
CA GLU A 127 17.95 -7.40 -5.06
C GLU A 127 17.76 -6.45 -6.24
N LEU A 128 18.86 -5.88 -6.76
CA LEU A 128 18.80 -4.92 -7.87
C LEU A 128 18.08 -5.50 -9.12
N LYS A 129 18.20 -6.81 -9.35
CA LYS A 129 17.51 -7.51 -10.45
C LYS A 129 15.98 -7.49 -10.32
N ASP A 130 15.47 -7.32 -9.11
CA ASP A 130 14.03 -7.28 -8.82
C ASP A 130 13.47 -5.85 -8.95
N VAL A 131 14.33 -4.86 -9.14
CA VAL A 131 13.97 -3.45 -9.33
C VAL A 131 13.96 -3.11 -10.82
N SER A 132 12.87 -2.51 -11.30
CA SER A 132 12.74 -2.06 -12.70
C SER A 132 12.16 -0.66 -12.79
N ASP A 133 12.70 0.16 -13.69
CA ASP A 133 12.08 1.42 -14.08
C ASP A 133 10.81 1.17 -14.89
N LEU A 134 9.75 1.90 -14.55
CA LEU A 134 8.52 1.95 -15.34
C LEU A 134 8.42 3.26 -16.14
N GLY A 135 9.17 4.31 -15.79
CA GLY A 135 9.12 5.60 -16.48
C GLY A 135 9.44 5.50 -17.98
N SER A 136 10.47 4.75 -18.34
CA SER A 136 10.86 4.44 -19.72
C SER A 136 9.87 3.56 -20.48
N ARG A 137 8.91 2.94 -19.78
CA ARG A 137 7.89 2.06 -20.37
C ARG A 137 6.52 2.74 -20.45
N LEU A 138 6.33 3.85 -19.75
CA LEU A 138 5.16 4.73 -19.84
C LEU A 138 5.28 5.68 -21.05
N ASN A 139 5.51 5.13 -22.24
CA ASN A 139 5.80 5.89 -23.46
C ASN A 139 4.55 6.25 -24.29
N GLY A 140 3.38 6.31 -23.68
CA GLY A 140 2.15 6.60 -24.41
C GLY A 140 1.06 7.22 -23.53
N GLU A 141 0.20 8.02 -24.16
CA GLU A 141 -0.90 8.74 -23.51
C GLU A 141 -1.82 7.79 -22.74
N LYS A 142 -2.15 6.62 -23.31
CA LYS A 142 -3.03 5.64 -22.66
C LYS A 142 -2.52 5.16 -21.30
N SER A 143 -1.23 4.82 -21.20
CA SER A 143 -0.65 4.29 -19.96
C SER A 143 -0.51 5.37 -18.88
N VAL A 144 -0.18 6.60 -19.28
CA VAL A 144 -0.09 7.74 -18.36
C VAL A 144 -1.50 8.16 -17.91
N ALA A 145 -2.46 8.22 -18.82
CA ALA A 145 -3.87 8.50 -18.52
C ALA A 145 -4.46 7.47 -17.55
N ALA A 146 -4.12 6.18 -17.68
CA ALA A 146 -4.57 5.14 -16.75
C ALA A 146 -4.08 5.34 -15.31
N ILE A 147 -2.88 5.91 -15.12
CA ILE A 147 -2.31 6.15 -13.78
C ILE A 147 -2.96 7.37 -13.11
N PHE A 148 -3.13 8.46 -13.85
CA PHE A 148 -3.63 9.73 -13.31
C PHE A 148 -5.14 9.91 -13.44
N ASN A 149 -5.82 9.06 -14.22
CA ASN A 149 -7.23 9.19 -14.56
C ASN A 149 -7.58 10.56 -15.18
N GLU A 150 -6.65 11.13 -15.95
CA GLU A 150 -6.80 12.41 -16.63
C GLU A 150 -6.52 12.24 -18.13
N VAL A 151 -7.08 13.14 -18.95
CA VAL A 151 -6.76 13.21 -20.38
C VAL A 151 -5.40 13.89 -20.54
N VAL A 152 -4.42 13.12 -21.00
CA VAL A 152 -3.02 13.55 -21.07
C VAL A 152 -2.59 13.75 -22.50
N HIS A 153 -1.80 14.79 -22.73
CA HIS A 153 -0.98 14.96 -23.91
C HIS A 153 0.46 14.58 -23.56
N TYR A 154 0.96 13.57 -24.26
CA TYR A 154 2.31 13.05 -24.07
C TYR A 154 3.22 13.65 -25.14
N ASP A 155 4.05 14.63 -24.74
CA ASP A 155 5.08 15.15 -25.62
C ASP A 155 6.34 14.30 -25.46
N GLY A 156 6.39 13.25 -26.27
CA GLY A 156 7.44 12.23 -26.27
C GLY A 156 8.78 12.68 -26.86
N PHE A 157 8.87 13.90 -27.42
CA PHE A 157 10.10 14.48 -27.95
C PHE A 157 10.98 15.04 -26.83
N GLY A 158 11.41 14.16 -25.92
CA GLY A 158 12.45 14.44 -24.95
C GLY A 158 13.70 13.65 -25.29
N GLU A 159 14.68 14.31 -25.93
CA GLU A 159 16.05 13.79 -25.94
C GLU A 159 16.53 13.64 -24.47
N GLY A 160 16.79 12.40 -24.03
CA GLY A 160 17.38 12.11 -22.71
C GLY A 160 16.45 11.41 -21.69
N ASN A 161 16.70 11.67 -20.40
CA ASN A 161 16.11 10.96 -19.25
C ASN A 161 14.70 11.45 -18.84
N TYR A 162 14.01 12.24 -19.67
CA TYR A 162 12.72 12.83 -19.30
C TYR A 162 11.72 12.83 -20.47
N ALA A 163 10.44 12.72 -20.14
CA ALA A 163 9.33 13.02 -21.04
C ALA A 163 8.46 14.11 -20.43
N ASN A 164 7.96 15.01 -21.27
CA ASN A 164 7.18 16.15 -20.85
C ASN A 164 5.69 15.79 -20.90
N ILE A 165 5.03 15.82 -19.75
CA ILE A 165 3.59 15.54 -19.66
C ILE A 165 2.84 16.87 -19.60
N SER A 166 1.73 16.93 -20.32
CA SER A 166 0.77 18.04 -20.32
C SER A 166 -0.63 17.49 -20.09
N PHE A 167 -1.46 18.20 -19.31
CA PHE A 167 -2.85 17.83 -19.11
C PHE A 167 -3.74 18.84 -19.81
N ARG A 168 -4.80 18.36 -20.47
CA ARG A 168 -5.80 19.24 -21.06
C ARG A 168 -6.97 19.35 -20.09
N LYS A 169 -7.15 20.54 -19.52
CA LYS A 169 -8.23 20.83 -18.57
C LYS A 169 -9.02 22.04 -19.03
N ASP A 170 -10.34 21.90 -19.14
CA ASP A 170 -11.26 22.97 -19.55
C ASP A 170 -10.83 23.68 -20.86
N GLY A 171 -10.31 22.91 -21.82
CA GLY A 171 -9.83 23.42 -23.11
C GLY A 171 -8.46 24.08 -23.10
N GLN A 172 -7.76 24.13 -21.96
CA GLN A 172 -6.42 24.70 -21.82
C GLN A 172 -5.39 23.63 -21.47
N ASP A 173 -4.20 23.74 -22.07
CA ASP A 173 -3.06 22.87 -21.77
C ASP A 173 -2.31 23.41 -20.54
N VAL A 174 -2.19 22.56 -19.53
CA VAL A 174 -1.42 22.77 -18.32
C VAL A 174 -0.15 21.93 -18.41
N LYS A 175 0.98 22.46 -17.94
CA LYS A 175 2.27 21.77 -17.80
C LYS A 175 2.44 21.26 -16.36
N PRO A 176 1.98 20.05 -16.02
CA PRO A 176 1.94 19.57 -14.65
C PRO A 176 3.28 19.02 -14.15
N PHE A 177 4.04 18.22 -14.93
CA PHE A 177 5.28 17.59 -14.47
C PHE A 177 6.11 16.94 -15.60
N SER A 178 7.38 16.68 -15.33
CA SER A 178 8.24 15.83 -16.18
C SER A 178 8.25 14.39 -15.68
N LEU A 179 7.93 13.43 -16.54
CA LEU A 179 8.13 12.00 -16.28
C LEU A 179 9.61 11.68 -16.40
N VAL A 180 10.21 11.18 -15.32
CA VAL A 180 11.63 10.82 -15.27
C VAL A 180 11.78 9.35 -15.65
N ARG A 181 12.64 9.09 -16.64
CA ARG A 181 13.05 7.73 -17.04
C ARG A 181 14.31 7.36 -16.28
N LEU A 182 14.23 6.34 -15.43
CA LEU A 182 15.35 5.91 -14.62
C LEU A 182 16.12 4.79 -15.34
N ASN A 183 17.45 4.91 -15.39
CA ASN A 183 18.30 3.82 -15.83
C ASN A 183 18.76 2.97 -14.63
N THR A 184 19.24 1.76 -14.88
CA THR A 184 19.67 0.83 -13.80
C THR A 184 20.78 1.40 -12.91
N GLN A 185 21.62 2.30 -13.42
CA GLN A 185 22.75 2.89 -12.69
C GLN A 185 22.28 3.93 -11.64
N LEU A 186 21.07 4.46 -11.78
CA LEU A 186 20.49 5.39 -10.79
C LEU A 186 19.94 4.67 -9.56
N PHE A 187 19.82 3.34 -9.59
CA PHE A 187 19.37 2.53 -8.46
C PHE A 187 20.58 1.99 -7.68
N LYS A 188 20.61 2.25 -6.38
CA LYS A 188 21.57 1.67 -5.44
C LYS A 188 20.81 0.90 -4.37
N VAL A 189 21.12 -0.38 -4.22
CA VAL A 189 20.48 -1.29 -3.26
C VAL A 189 21.49 -1.68 -2.20
N GLU A 190 21.19 -1.39 -0.93
CA GLU A 190 22.08 -1.65 0.20
C GLU A 190 21.34 -2.49 1.26
N PRO A 191 21.89 -3.64 1.68
CA PRO A 191 21.34 -4.37 2.82
C PRO A 191 21.65 -3.63 4.12
N ILE A 192 20.67 -3.59 5.02
CA ILE A 192 20.83 -3.06 6.38
C ILE A 192 20.58 -4.21 7.34
N PHE A 193 21.61 -4.56 8.10
CA PHE A 193 21.55 -5.59 9.12
C PHE A 193 21.08 -4.96 10.43
N LEU A 194 19.96 -5.45 10.93
CA LEU A 194 19.40 -4.99 12.19
C LEU A 194 19.97 -5.80 13.35
N SER A 195 19.87 -5.24 14.55
CA SER A 195 20.35 -5.86 15.78
C SER A 195 19.57 -7.13 16.19
N ASP A 196 18.39 -7.36 15.61
CA ASP A 196 17.56 -8.56 15.79
C ASP A 196 17.81 -9.66 14.74
N GLU A 197 18.96 -9.60 14.05
CA GLU A 197 19.38 -10.49 12.96
C GLU A 197 18.49 -10.43 11.70
N ASN A 198 17.48 -9.55 11.65
CA ASN A 198 16.71 -9.33 10.44
C ASN A 198 17.49 -8.47 9.43
N VAL A 199 17.24 -8.73 8.15
CA VAL A 199 17.81 -7.95 7.04
C VAL A 199 16.74 -7.08 6.44
N CYS A 200 16.97 -5.76 6.46
CA CYS A 200 16.24 -4.78 5.69
C CYS A 200 17.03 -4.41 4.44
N THR A 201 16.38 -3.73 3.50
CA THR A 201 17.04 -3.21 2.29
C THR A 201 16.70 -1.75 2.09
N ARG A 202 17.71 -0.93 1.83
CA ARG A 202 17.57 0.46 1.43
C ARG A 202 17.81 0.58 -0.08
N LEU A 203 16.80 1.08 -0.78
CA LEU A 203 16.90 1.47 -2.17
C LEU A 203 17.07 2.99 -2.24
N THR A 204 18.18 3.44 -2.82
CA THR A 204 18.42 4.84 -3.13
C THR A 204 18.30 5.04 -4.64
N ILE A 205 17.47 5.99 -5.05
CA ILE A 205 17.22 6.36 -6.44
C ILE A 205 17.77 7.75 -6.65
N THR A 206 18.87 7.86 -7.37
CA THR A 206 19.47 9.16 -7.68
C THR A 206 18.61 9.88 -8.70
N LEU A 207 18.17 11.10 -8.38
CA LEU A 207 17.39 11.93 -9.27
C LEU A 207 18.34 12.61 -10.27
N PRO A 208 18.16 12.40 -11.57
CA PRO A 208 19.03 13.03 -12.54
C PRO A 208 18.81 14.55 -12.54
N SER A 209 19.88 15.30 -12.78
CA SER A 209 19.81 16.77 -12.93
C SER A 209 19.10 17.13 -14.24
N ARG A 210 18.54 18.35 -14.29
CA ARG A 210 17.91 18.85 -15.52
C ARG A 210 18.98 19.04 -16.60
N PRO A 211 18.66 18.78 -17.88
CA PRO A 211 19.55 19.17 -18.96
C PRO A 211 19.80 20.69 -18.91
N ALA A 212 21.05 21.12 -19.00
CA ALA A 212 21.41 22.55 -18.93
C ALA A 212 20.76 23.39 -20.06
N ILE A 213 20.42 22.74 -21.18
CA ILE A 213 19.95 23.35 -22.43
C ILE A 213 18.40 23.47 -22.47
N THR A 214 17.67 23.04 -21.44
CA THR A 214 16.20 23.16 -21.46
C THR A 214 15.77 24.63 -21.42
N ASN A 215 15.05 25.05 -22.47
CA ASN A 215 14.44 26.37 -22.58
C ASN A 215 13.60 26.64 -21.32
N ILE A 216 13.75 27.83 -20.72
CA ILE A 216 13.10 28.20 -19.46
C ILE A 216 11.58 28.01 -19.55
N LYS A 217 11.00 28.21 -20.74
CA LYS A 217 9.56 28.05 -20.98
C LYS A 217 9.06 26.60 -20.87
N ASP A 218 9.92 25.60 -21.05
CA ASP A 218 9.54 24.17 -21.01
C ASP A 218 10.02 23.45 -19.75
N ARG A 219 10.64 24.20 -18.84
CA ARG A 219 10.97 23.70 -17.51
C ARG A 219 9.67 23.41 -16.77
N ARG A 220 9.67 22.30 -16.04
CA ARG A 220 8.60 21.89 -15.14
C ARG A 220 9.21 21.71 -13.76
N GLU A 221 8.66 22.39 -12.77
CA GLU A 221 9.13 22.28 -11.38
C GLU A 221 9.00 20.86 -10.83
N SER A 222 7.87 20.22 -11.13
CA SER A 222 7.52 18.90 -10.61
C SER A 222 7.99 17.76 -11.50
N ALA A 223 8.31 16.64 -10.88
CA ALA A 223 8.77 15.44 -11.56
C ALA A 223 8.09 14.18 -11.02
N TYR A 224 7.78 13.25 -11.91
CA TYR A 224 7.22 11.96 -11.55
C TYR A 224 8.21 10.84 -11.83
N ILE A 225 8.54 10.04 -10.82
CA ILE A 225 9.27 8.78 -10.99
C ILE A 225 8.32 7.61 -10.73
N ARG A 226 8.53 6.49 -11.42
CA ARG A 226 7.81 5.26 -11.12
C ARG A 226 8.67 4.03 -11.39
N PHE A 227 8.73 3.13 -10.41
CA PHE A 227 9.51 1.91 -10.49
C PHE A 227 8.74 0.74 -9.87
N ARG A 228 9.15 -0.48 -10.20
CA ARG A 228 8.57 -1.72 -9.71
C ARG A 228 9.58 -2.51 -8.90
N ILE A 229 9.07 -3.14 -7.85
CA ILE A 229 9.77 -4.12 -7.01
C ILE A 229 9.06 -5.46 -7.17
N ARG A 230 9.75 -6.45 -7.71
CA ARG A 230 9.24 -7.83 -7.84
C ARG A 230 9.52 -8.64 -6.58
N ASN A 231 8.92 -9.84 -6.51
CA ASN A 231 9.15 -10.81 -5.43
C ASN A 231 8.83 -10.26 -4.04
N VAL A 232 7.74 -9.48 -3.93
CA VAL A 232 7.33 -8.92 -2.63
C VAL A 232 6.83 -10.07 -1.74
N PRO A 233 7.35 -10.27 -0.52
CA PRO A 233 6.88 -11.36 0.31
C PRO A 233 5.47 -11.07 0.85
N PRO A 234 4.47 -11.96 0.63
CA PRO A 234 3.12 -11.77 1.18
C PRO A 234 3.10 -11.58 2.70
N SER A 235 4.05 -12.21 3.41
CA SER A 235 4.19 -12.09 4.86
C SER A 235 4.50 -10.68 5.37
N VAL A 236 4.91 -9.75 4.50
CA VAL A 236 5.14 -8.35 4.87
C VAL A 236 3.82 -7.62 5.11
N TYR A 237 2.77 -7.98 4.37
CA TYR A 237 1.54 -7.20 4.29
C TYR A 237 0.26 -8.01 4.54
N SER A 238 0.34 -9.35 4.60
CA SER A 238 -0.82 -10.24 4.70
C SER A 238 -0.61 -11.32 5.77
N VAL A 239 -1.67 -11.61 6.52
CA VAL A 239 -1.73 -12.69 7.51
C VAL A 239 -3.01 -13.49 7.32
N ASP A 240 -2.87 -14.80 7.11
CA ASP A 240 -4.00 -15.71 6.94
C ASP A 240 -4.43 -16.36 8.25
N PHE A 241 -5.74 -16.40 8.48
CA PHE A 241 -6.41 -17.06 9.59
C PHE A 241 -7.36 -18.13 9.06
N ILE A 242 -7.13 -19.36 9.51
CA ILE A 242 -7.96 -20.51 9.14
C ILE A 242 -8.71 -21.00 10.38
N GLN A 243 -10.02 -21.23 10.22
CA GLN A 243 -10.87 -21.79 11.27
C GLN A 243 -10.37 -23.17 11.74
N LYS A 244 -10.34 -23.38 13.07
CA LYS A 244 -9.82 -24.61 13.69
C LYS A 244 -10.77 -25.78 13.53
N ASP A 245 -12.07 -25.49 13.51
CA ASP A 245 -13.21 -26.41 13.42
C ASP A 245 -13.58 -26.80 11.97
N ARG A 246 -12.78 -26.39 10.97
CA ARG A 246 -12.92 -26.81 9.55
C ARG A 246 -13.00 -28.33 9.33
N ALA A 247 -12.69 -29.13 10.34
CA ALA A 247 -12.84 -30.58 10.30
C ALA A 247 -14.32 -31.03 10.31
N LEU A 248 -15.18 -30.23 10.95
CA LEU A 248 -16.58 -30.58 11.25
C LEU A 248 -17.57 -29.93 10.28
N ILE A 249 -17.18 -28.85 9.63
CA ILE A 249 -18.04 -28.07 8.72
C ILE A 249 -17.75 -28.40 7.24
N SER A 250 -18.78 -28.25 6.40
CA SER A 250 -18.70 -28.50 4.95
C SER A 250 -18.11 -27.33 4.17
N SER A 251 -18.34 -26.11 4.65
CA SER A 251 -17.75 -24.86 4.15
C SER A 251 -16.75 -24.32 5.17
N ASN A 252 -15.65 -23.72 4.69
CA ASN A 252 -14.64 -23.10 5.54
C ASN A 252 -14.51 -21.62 5.17
N THR A 253 -14.54 -20.76 6.17
CA THR A 253 -14.26 -19.34 5.98
C THR A 253 -12.77 -19.09 6.22
N GLU A 254 -12.05 -18.77 5.16
CA GLU A 254 -10.68 -18.28 5.23
C GLU A 254 -10.72 -16.76 5.41
N THR A 255 -10.12 -16.26 6.49
CA THR A 255 -9.98 -14.82 6.72
C THR A 255 -8.53 -14.42 6.47
N ARG A 256 -8.31 -13.40 5.65
CA ARG A 256 -7.00 -12.81 5.40
C ARG A 256 -7.00 -11.37 5.90
N ILE A 257 -6.02 -11.00 6.70
CA ILE A 257 -5.86 -9.62 7.17
C ILE A 257 -4.69 -9.01 6.40
N ILE A 258 -4.98 -7.92 5.70
CA ILE A 258 -3.97 -7.06 5.11
C ILE A 258 -3.62 -5.97 6.11
N ASP A 259 -2.35 -5.82 6.46
CA ASP A 259 -1.78 -4.73 7.26
C ASP A 259 -0.50 -4.26 6.56
N PHE A 260 -0.61 -3.19 5.78
CA PHE A 260 0.50 -2.57 5.08
C PHE A 260 0.60 -1.10 5.45
N ARG A 261 1.78 -0.64 5.86
CA ARG A 261 1.98 0.69 6.44
C ARG A 261 2.99 1.48 5.63
N ILE A 262 2.59 2.67 5.21
CA ILE A 262 3.42 3.57 4.43
C ILE A 262 3.79 4.74 5.35
N ASN A 263 5.09 4.94 5.57
CA ASN A 263 5.63 6.01 6.42
C ASN A 263 5.18 6.04 7.90
N VAL A 264 4.56 4.97 8.39
CA VAL A 264 4.26 4.81 9.82
C VAL A 264 5.55 4.50 10.56
N ARG A 265 6.01 5.44 11.39
CA ARG A 265 7.31 5.34 12.08
C ARG A 265 7.29 4.40 13.28
N ARG A 266 6.13 4.20 13.89
CA ARG A 266 6.00 3.37 15.09
C ARG A 266 6.30 1.90 14.76
N GLY A 267 7.30 1.33 15.43
CA GLY A 267 7.75 -0.04 15.22
C GLY A 267 8.80 -0.18 14.11
N VAL A 268 9.24 0.91 13.48
CA VAL A 268 10.39 0.90 12.58
C VAL A 268 11.66 0.91 13.44
N PRO A 269 12.64 0.02 13.18
CA PRO A 269 13.94 0.03 13.86
C PRO A 269 14.64 1.39 13.78
N GLU A 270 15.26 1.80 14.88
CA GLU A 270 15.91 3.10 14.98
C GLU A 270 17.09 3.21 14.00
N GLU A 271 17.76 2.10 13.70
CA GLU A 271 18.86 2.00 12.74
C GLU A 271 18.44 2.42 11.31
N LEU A 272 17.15 2.36 10.99
CA LEU A 272 16.64 2.86 9.70
C LEU A 272 16.33 4.35 9.74
N LEU A 273 15.94 4.88 10.90
CA LEU A 273 15.49 6.26 11.08
C LEU A 273 16.65 7.21 11.39
N SER A 274 17.60 6.75 12.19
CA SER A 274 18.76 7.49 12.68
C SER A 274 19.95 7.32 11.73
N GLY A 275 20.82 8.34 11.63
CA GLY A 275 22.11 8.22 10.94
C GLY A 275 22.29 9.05 9.66
N ASN A 276 21.28 9.79 9.20
CA ASN A 276 21.47 10.77 8.13
C ASN A 276 20.46 11.93 8.23
N ASP A 277 20.91 13.07 8.76
CA ASP A 277 20.09 14.28 8.96
C ASP A 277 19.60 14.89 7.64
N ARG A 278 20.23 14.53 6.50
CA ARG A 278 19.81 14.98 5.17
C ARG A 278 18.57 14.24 4.66
N LEU A 279 18.20 13.09 5.27
CA LEU A 279 17.01 12.34 4.91
C LEU A 279 15.77 12.96 5.56
N LYS A 280 14.90 13.54 4.73
CA LYS A 280 13.68 14.21 5.16
C LYS A 280 12.46 13.40 4.75
N PHE A 281 11.47 13.32 5.64
CA PHE A 281 10.17 12.76 5.29
C PHE A 281 9.41 13.76 4.42
N PRO A 282 8.90 13.35 3.24
CA PRO A 282 8.12 14.23 2.38
C PRO A 282 6.83 14.66 3.06
N LYS A 283 6.36 15.85 2.71
CA LYS A 283 5.06 16.36 3.14
C LYS A 283 4.06 16.10 2.01
N PHE A 284 3.55 14.87 1.95
CA PHE A 284 2.64 14.47 0.88
C PHE A 284 1.30 15.21 0.98
N GLN A 285 0.76 15.66 -0.14
CA GLN A 285 -0.63 16.08 -0.22
C GLN A 285 -1.56 14.87 -0.15
N ARG A 286 -1.21 13.80 -0.87
CA ARG A 286 -1.95 12.54 -0.90
C ARG A 286 -1.02 11.33 -0.92
N ILE A 287 -1.46 10.27 -0.25
CA ILE A 287 -0.88 8.94 -0.34
C ILE A 287 -1.97 7.99 -0.82
N HIS A 288 -1.77 7.39 -1.97
CA HIS A 288 -2.64 6.40 -2.58
C HIS A 288 -2.02 5.01 -2.41
N CYS A 289 -2.79 4.05 -1.92
CA CYS A 289 -2.43 2.65 -1.97
C CYS A 289 -3.52 1.87 -2.73
N PHE A 290 -3.10 1.10 -3.72
CA PHE A 290 -3.95 0.22 -4.49
C PHE A 290 -3.52 -1.23 -4.26
N LEU A 291 -4.47 -2.13 -4.00
CA LEU A 291 -4.23 -3.56 -3.82
C LEU A 291 -5.11 -4.34 -4.77
N THR A 292 -4.55 -5.24 -5.57
CA THR A 292 -5.37 -6.24 -6.27
C THR A 292 -5.53 -7.50 -5.44
N THR A 293 -6.73 -8.04 -5.37
CA THR A 293 -7.00 -9.39 -4.84
C THR A 293 -7.93 -10.15 -5.77
N ILE A 294 -7.96 -11.47 -5.63
CA ILE A 294 -8.88 -12.36 -6.35
C ILE A 294 -10.34 -11.99 -6.04
N ARG A 295 -11.21 -12.11 -7.04
CA ARG A 295 -12.64 -11.71 -6.95
C ARG A 295 -13.47 -12.43 -5.91
N ASP A 296 -13.03 -13.61 -5.46
CA ASP A 296 -13.76 -14.41 -4.48
C ASP A 296 -13.41 -14.06 -3.02
N GLU A 297 -12.53 -13.09 -2.82
CA GLU A 297 -12.30 -12.44 -1.53
C GLU A 297 -13.16 -11.19 -1.41
N VAL A 298 -13.86 -11.07 -0.27
CA VAL A 298 -14.68 -9.89 0.05
C VAL A 298 -14.04 -9.17 1.23
N CYS A 299 -13.84 -7.85 1.09
CA CYS A 299 -13.45 -7.01 2.22
C CYS A 299 -14.64 -6.86 3.17
N VAL A 300 -14.51 -7.38 4.38
CA VAL A 300 -15.53 -7.39 5.44
C VAL A 300 -15.38 -6.19 6.36
N SER A 301 -14.17 -5.68 6.53
CA SER A 301 -13.90 -4.49 7.35
C SER A 301 -12.64 -3.77 6.91
N ASP A 302 -12.66 -2.45 7.01
CA ASP A 302 -11.57 -1.57 6.58
C ASP A 302 -11.36 -0.38 7.56
N THR A 303 -10.42 0.49 7.22
CA THR A 303 -10.09 1.73 7.92
C THR A 303 -10.65 2.96 7.21
N LYS A 304 -10.77 4.09 7.93
CA LYS A 304 -11.26 5.39 7.43
C LYS A 304 -10.72 5.85 6.06
N ASP A 305 -9.49 5.47 5.71
CA ASP A 305 -8.82 5.93 4.48
C ASP A 305 -9.19 5.07 3.27
N TYR A 306 -9.97 4.00 3.46
CA TYR A 306 -10.53 3.18 2.40
C TYR A 306 -11.53 3.98 1.56
N LYS A 307 -11.39 3.90 0.24
CA LYS A 307 -12.26 4.63 -0.71
C LYS A 307 -13.23 3.72 -1.45
N GLY A 308 -12.92 2.43 -1.53
CA GLY A 308 -13.74 1.45 -2.24
C GLY A 308 -12.91 0.47 -3.05
N TYR A 309 -13.61 -0.25 -3.93
CA TYR A 309 -13.01 -1.21 -4.84
C TYR A 309 -13.60 -1.06 -6.24
N ARG A 310 -12.88 -1.52 -7.26
CA ARG A 310 -13.33 -1.55 -8.65
C ARG A 310 -13.04 -2.89 -9.30
N SER A 311 -13.87 -3.27 -10.26
CA SER A 311 -13.66 -4.44 -11.10
C SER A 311 -12.62 -4.13 -12.18
N LEU A 312 -11.61 -4.99 -12.33
CA LEU A 312 -10.62 -4.86 -13.41
C LEU A 312 -11.00 -5.64 -14.68
N MET A 313 -12.24 -6.13 -14.75
CA MET A 313 -12.73 -6.95 -15.87
C MET A 313 -12.70 -6.22 -17.21
N ASP A 314 -13.10 -4.95 -17.22
CA ASP A 314 -13.26 -4.17 -18.45
C ASP A 314 -12.05 -3.24 -18.71
N GLU A 315 -11.03 -3.30 -17.86
CA GLU A 315 -9.89 -2.39 -17.89
C GLU A 315 -8.68 -3.04 -18.58
N GLU A 316 -8.78 -3.28 -19.89
CA GLU A 316 -7.72 -3.94 -20.68
C GLU A 316 -6.37 -3.23 -20.62
N VAL A 317 -6.36 -1.91 -20.41
CA VAL A 317 -5.15 -1.11 -20.22
C VAL A 317 -4.27 -1.64 -19.08
N TRP A 318 -4.86 -2.24 -18.04
CA TRP A 318 -4.08 -2.80 -16.95
C TRP A 318 -3.41 -4.12 -17.33
N ASN A 319 -3.96 -4.92 -18.24
CA ASN A 319 -3.30 -6.13 -18.74
C ASN A 319 -1.98 -5.79 -19.45
N GLU A 320 -1.98 -4.71 -20.25
CA GLU A 320 -0.78 -4.18 -20.88
C GLU A 320 0.19 -3.61 -19.84
N TYR A 321 -0.35 -2.83 -18.88
CA TYR A 321 0.43 -2.18 -17.83
C TYR A 321 1.21 -3.16 -16.94
N ILE A 322 0.56 -4.20 -16.43
CA ILE A 322 1.22 -5.16 -15.51
C ILE A 322 2.35 -5.94 -16.20
N ARG A 323 2.37 -5.97 -17.53
CA ARG A 323 3.37 -6.66 -18.35
C ARG A 323 4.41 -5.76 -18.96
N LEU A 324 4.40 -4.46 -18.67
CA LEU A 324 5.37 -3.52 -19.24
C LEU A 324 6.80 -4.04 -19.14
N ASP A 325 7.14 -4.74 -18.05
CA ASP A 325 8.45 -5.31 -17.78
C ASP A 325 8.58 -6.83 -17.83
N SER A 326 7.65 -7.51 -18.52
CA SER A 326 7.56 -8.95 -18.68
C SER A 326 7.32 -9.32 -20.14
N SER A 327 8.00 -10.35 -20.63
CA SER A 327 7.78 -10.90 -21.99
C SER A 327 6.69 -11.97 -22.06
N VAL A 328 5.91 -12.16 -20.99
CA VAL A 328 4.90 -13.22 -20.91
C VAL A 328 3.63 -12.83 -21.66
N GLY A 329 3.17 -13.68 -22.58
CA GLY A 329 1.95 -13.49 -23.38
C GLY A 329 0.66 -13.57 -22.55
N ILE A 330 -0.41 -12.91 -23.01
CA ILE A 330 -1.68 -12.81 -22.30
C ILE A 330 -2.41 -14.16 -22.33
N SER A 331 -2.68 -14.73 -21.16
CA SER A 331 -3.58 -15.88 -20.97
C SER A 331 -4.68 -15.51 -19.97
N GLU A 332 -5.78 -16.27 -19.93
CA GLU A 332 -6.86 -16.04 -18.96
C GLU A 332 -6.38 -16.12 -17.51
N GLU A 333 -5.43 -17.02 -17.22
CA GLU A 333 -4.86 -17.20 -15.87
C GLU A 333 -4.00 -16.02 -15.41
N THR A 334 -3.43 -15.30 -16.37
CA THR A 334 -2.51 -14.17 -16.13
C THR A 334 -3.15 -12.81 -16.38
N SER A 335 -4.46 -12.80 -16.66
CA SER A 335 -5.22 -11.57 -16.90
C SER A 335 -5.70 -10.93 -15.59
N VAL A 336 -5.72 -9.59 -15.55
CA VAL A 336 -6.27 -8.82 -14.42
C VAL A 336 -7.79 -8.97 -14.29
N ARG A 337 -8.48 -9.54 -15.28
CA ARG A 337 -9.95 -9.66 -15.32
C ARG A 337 -10.56 -10.43 -14.14
N ASN A 338 -9.76 -11.31 -13.53
CA ASN A 338 -10.16 -12.13 -12.39
C ASN A 338 -9.89 -11.47 -11.03
N TYR A 339 -9.53 -10.18 -11.02
CA TYR A 339 -9.12 -9.44 -9.82
C TYR A 339 -10.01 -8.22 -9.58
N LEU A 340 -10.11 -7.84 -8.31
CA LEU A 340 -10.67 -6.59 -7.84
C LEU A 340 -9.54 -5.69 -7.36
N GLY A 341 -9.63 -4.41 -7.67
CA GLY A 341 -8.71 -3.38 -7.19
C GLY A 341 -9.30 -2.62 -6.01
N TYR A 342 -8.69 -2.71 -4.83
CA TYR A 342 -9.07 -2.00 -3.62
C TYR A 342 -8.19 -0.77 -3.43
N GLN A 343 -8.78 0.35 -3.02
CA GLN A 343 -8.07 1.62 -2.91
C GLN A 343 -8.19 2.24 -1.52
N TRP A 344 -7.05 2.61 -0.96
CA TRP A 344 -6.91 3.48 0.20
C TRP A 344 -6.29 4.80 -0.24
N THR A 345 -6.76 5.91 0.32
CA THR A 345 -6.24 7.24 0.02
C THR A 345 -6.31 8.09 1.27
N ALA A 346 -5.14 8.44 1.79
CA ALA A 346 -5.02 9.46 2.81
C ALA A 346 -4.79 10.82 2.13
N SER A 347 -5.65 11.77 2.44
CA SER A 347 -5.61 13.16 1.96
C SER A 347 -6.22 14.05 3.03
N LYS A 348 -5.64 15.22 3.30
CA LYS A 348 -6.18 16.19 4.26
C LYS A 348 -6.26 17.56 3.61
N GLU A 349 -7.43 18.21 3.68
CA GLU A 349 -7.59 19.55 3.11
C GLU A 349 -6.72 20.56 3.86
N GLY A 350 -5.86 21.26 3.12
CA GLY A 350 -5.01 22.34 3.65
C GLY A 350 -3.83 21.90 4.53
N ASP A 351 -3.58 20.60 4.67
CA ASP A 351 -2.47 20.06 5.48
C ASP A 351 -1.84 18.83 4.83
N SER A 352 -0.58 18.57 5.14
CA SER A 352 0.16 17.43 4.61
C SER A 352 -0.17 16.13 5.35
N VAL A 353 -0.24 15.04 4.60
CA VAL A 353 -0.36 13.67 5.07
C VAL A 353 1.03 13.10 5.34
N LYS A 354 1.21 12.49 6.51
CA LYS A 354 2.50 11.94 6.95
C LYS A 354 2.63 10.45 6.65
N ASP A 355 1.54 9.71 6.76
CA ASP A 355 1.50 8.26 6.66
C ASP A 355 0.15 7.75 6.14
N LEU A 356 0.12 6.46 5.79
CA LEU A 356 -1.11 5.73 5.45
C LEU A 356 -1.03 4.33 6.05
N ILE A 357 -2.11 3.89 6.70
CA ILE A 357 -2.29 2.51 7.18
C ILE A 357 -3.33 1.85 6.28
N VAL A 358 -2.90 0.81 5.58
CA VAL A 358 -3.77 -0.04 4.74
C VAL A 358 -4.11 -1.26 5.56
N LEU A 359 -5.26 -1.20 6.23
CA LEU A 359 -5.79 -2.32 6.99
C LEU A 359 -7.13 -2.75 6.38
N GLY A 360 -7.21 -4.04 6.05
CA GLY A 360 -8.41 -4.64 5.46
C GLY A 360 -8.55 -6.09 5.88
N ARG A 361 -9.75 -6.51 6.27
CA ARG A 361 -10.08 -7.90 6.56
C ARG A 361 -10.83 -8.49 5.38
N PHE A 362 -10.20 -9.42 4.69
CA PHE A 362 -10.77 -10.15 3.57
C PHE A 362 -11.27 -11.51 4.03
N SER A 363 -12.40 -11.94 3.49
CA SER A 363 -13.00 -13.22 3.79
C SER A 363 -13.38 -13.94 2.51
N LYS A 364 -13.08 -15.23 2.45
CA LYS A 364 -13.44 -16.11 1.35
C LYS A 364 -14.07 -17.38 1.90
N VAL A 365 -15.20 -17.77 1.34
CA VAL A 365 -15.83 -19.05 1.65
C VAL A 365 -15.34 -20.07 0.63
N ARG A 366 -14.72 -21.15 1.11
CA ARG A 366 -14.34 -22.30 0.28
C ARG A 366 -15.16 -23.51 0.67
N SER A 367 -15.72 -24.18 -0.35
CA SER A 367 -16.45 -25.43 -0.22
C SER A 367 -15.90 -26.39 -1.26
N ASP A 368 -15.10 -27.37 -0.81
CA ASP A 368 -14.58 -28.43 -1.68
C ASP A 368 -15.51 -29.65 -1.63
N TYR A 369 -15.67 -30.38 -2.74
CA TYR A 369 -16.44 -31.63 -2.77
C TYR A 369 -16.01 -32.63 -1.71
N LEU A 370 -14.70 -32.72 -1.41
CA LEU A 370 -14.18 -33.57 -0.35
C LEU A 370 -14.66 -33.13 1.05
N SER A 371 -14.77 -31.81 1.27
CA SER A 371 -15.27 -31.25 2.53
C SER A 371 -16.76 -31.55 2.71
N ILE A 372 -17.53 -31.45 1.62
CA ILE A 372 -18.96 -31.80 1.57
C ILE A 372 -19.15 -33.30 1.82
N ALA A 373 -18.45 -34.16 1.09
CA ALA A 373 -18.54 -35.61 1.24
C ALA A 373 -18.23 -36.06 2.67
N ARG A 374 -17.14 -35.55 3.25
CA ARG A 374 -16.79 -35.83 4.65
C ARG A 374 -17.88 -35.36 5.62
N PHE A 375 -18.43 -34.17 5.42
CA PHE A 375 -19.52 -33.66 6.26
C PHE A 375 -20.73 -34.60 6.22
N VAL A 376 -21.15 -35.02 5.02
CA VAL A 376 -22.25 -35.99 4.85
C VAL A 376 -21.93 -37.31 5.56
N THR A 377 -20.71 -37.84 5.40
CA THR A 377 -20.28 -39.06 6.09
C THR A 377 -20.34 -38.90 7.62
N LEU A 378 -19.88 -37.78 8.17
CA LEU A 378 -19.95 -37.50 9.61
C LEU A 378 -21.40 -37.43 10.11
N VAL A 379 -22.29 -36.77 9.35
CA VAL A 379 -23.72 -36.70 9.69
C VAL A 379 -24.34 -38.09 9.72
N VAL A 380 -24.03 -38.96 8.75
CA VAL A 380 -24.52 -40.35 8.73
C VAL A 380 -23.98 -41.15 9.92
N ILE A 381 -22.69 -41.03 10.23
CA ILE A 381 -22.07 -41.74 11.37
C ILE A 381 -22.70 -41.28 12.69
N PHE A 382 -22.87 -39.97 12.89
CA PHE A 382 -23.48 -39.44 14.12
C PHE A 382 -24.96 -39.79 14.21
N GLY A 383 -25.69 -39.80 13.09
CA GLY A 383 -27.06 -40.28 13.02
C GLY A 383 -27.17 -41.76 13.42
N ALA A 384 -26.34 -42.63 12.82
CA ALA A 384 -26.29 -44.05 13.16
C ALA A 384 -25.88 -44.30 14.62
N SER A 385 -24.91 -43.53 15.13
CA SER A 385 -24.47 -43.59 16.53
C SER A 385 -25.58 -43.17 17.49
N GLY A 386 -26.36 -42.13 17.15
CA GLY A 386 -27.52 -41.70 17.92
C GLY A 386 -28.60 -42.78 17.99
N SER A 387 -28.92 -43.42 16.87
CA SER A 387 -29.85 -44.54 16.82
C SER A 387 -29.36 -45.75 17.63
N ALA A 388 -28.06 -46.07 17.54
CA ALA A 388 -27.45 -47.14 18.33
C ALA A 388 -27.48 -46.83 19.84
N LEU A 389 -27.19 -45.59 20.24
CA LEU A 389 -27.31 -45.12 21.62
C LEU A 389 -28.73 -45.27 22.16
N TRP A 390 -29.73 -44.88 21.38
CA TRP A 390 -31.14 -45.03 21.74
C TRP A 390 -31.54 -46.49 21.94
N ASP A 391 -31.14 -47.36 21.01
CA ASP A 391 -31.41 -48.79 21.09
C ASP A 391 -30.72 -49.42 22.32
N ILE A 392 -29.45 -49.09 22.60
CA ILE A 392 -28.75 -49.54 23.81
C ILE A 392 -29.47 -49.07 25.07
N SER A 393 -29.87 -47.80 25.14
CA SER A 393 -30.58 -47.25 26.30
C SER A 393 -31.89 -48.00 26.57
N THR A 394 -32.70 -48.21 25.53
CA THR A 394 -34.03 -48.83 25.66
C THR A 394 -33.99 -50.36 25.84
N THR A 395 -32.99 -51.05 25.28
CA THR A 395 -32.91 -52.52 25.33
C THR A 395 -31.98 -53.07 26.39
N CYS A 396 -30.89 -52.38 26.73
CA CYS A 396 -29.87 -52.86 27.66
C CYS A 396 -29.94 -52.21 29.04
N ILE A 397 -30.43 -50.97 29.12
CA ILE A 397 -30.51 -50.22 30.39
C ILE A 397 -31.94 -50.27 30.95
N ALA A 398 -32.96 -50.11 30.10
CA ALA A 398 -34.36 -50.11 30.52
C ALA A 398 -35.02 -51.52 30.59
N LYS A 399 -34.40 -52.55 30.01
CA LYS A 399 -34.86 -53.95 30.10
C LYS A 399 -33.74 -54.82 30.68
N GLU A 400 -34.04 -55.55 31.76
CA GLU A 400 -33.09 -56.40 32.52
C GLU A 400 -32.64 -57.69 31.79
N ILE A 401 -32.75 -57.79 30.46
CA ILE A 401 -32.34 -58.98 29.71
C ILE A 401 -31.11 -58.63 28.84
N PRO A 402 -29.89 -59.05 29.24
CA PRO A 402 -28.63 -58.50 28.72
C PRO A 402 -28.06 -59.25 27.51
N ASP A 403 -28.89 -59.94 26.72
CA ASP A 403 -28.38 -60.72 25.59
C ASP A 403 -28.01 -59.81 24.40
N GLY A 404 -26.72 -59.78 24.06
CA GLY A 404 -26.20 -59.07 22.88
C GLY A 404 -25.79 -57.61 23.10
N CYS A 405 -25.89 -57.08 24.32
CA CYS A 405 -25.53 -55.69 24.65
C CYS A 405 -24.06 -55.36 24.35
N GLY A 406 -23.13 -56.28 24.63
CA GLY A 406 -21.71 -56.09 24.32
C GLY A 406 -21.44 -55.86 22.83
N ARG A 407 -22.18 -56.55 21.94
CA ARG A 407 -22.04 -56.36 20.49
C ARG A 407 -22.53 -54.97 20.06
N LYS A 408 -23.65 -54.50 20.61
CA LYS A 408 -24.21 -53.16 20.31
C LYS A 408 -23.26 -52.05 20.78
N VAL A 409 -22.70 -52.17 21.97
CA VAL A 409 -21.70 -51.22 22.50
C VAL A 409 -20.44 -51.21 21.62
N ALA A 410 -19.95 -52.37 21.18
CA ALA A 410 -18.79 -52.45 20.29
C ALA A 410 -19.03 -51.75 18.94
N TRP A 411 -20.23 -51.89 18.35
CA TRP A 411 -20.61 -51.17 17.13
C TRP A 411 -20.63 -49.65 17.34
N LEU A 412 -21.20 -49.18 18.44
CA LEU A 412 -21.19 -47.76 18.80
C LEU A 412 -19.76 -47.22 18.95
N SER A 413 -18.89 -47.93 19.68
CA SER A 413 -17.49 -47.54 19.83
C SER A 413 -16.76 -47.49 18.49
N MET A 414 -17.04 -48.43 17.56
CA MET A 414 -16.47 -48.43 16.22
C MET A 414 -16.93 -47.21 15.40
N TYR A 415 -18.22 -46.87 15.42
CA TYR A 415 -18.74 -45.71 14.71
C TYR A 415 -18.14 -44.40 15.24
N LEU A 416 -18.06 -44.25 16.56
CA LEU A 416 -17.43 -43.08 17.18
C LEU A 416 -15.93 -43.00 16.86
N ALA A 417 -15.20 -44.11 16.96
CA ALA A 417 -13.78 -44.15 16.61
C ALA A 417 -13.54 -43.78 15.14
N PHE A 418 -14.37 -44.28 14.22
CA PHE A 418 -14.29 -43.92 12.81
C PHE A 418 -14.62 -42.44 12.56
N GLY A 419 -15.62 -41.89 13.24
CA GLY A 419 -15.94 -40.46 13.21
C GLY A 419 -14.78 -39.59 13.69
N PHE A 420 -14.16 -39.92 14.83
CA PHE A 420 -12.99 -39.20 15.35
C PHE A 420 -11.77 -39.32 14.44
N LEU A 421 -11.55 -40.48 13.82
CA LEU A 421 -10.49 -40.65 12.81
C LEU A 421 -10.70 -39.75 11.61
N LEU A 422 -11.92 -39.65 11.09
CA LEU A 422 -12.25 -38.74 9.97
C LEU A 422 -12.04 -37.26 10.32
N ILE A 423 -12.35 -36.86 11.57
CA ILE A 423 -12.11 -35.51 12.08
C ILE A 423 -10.60 -35.24 12.18
N GLY A 424 -9.83 -36.19 12.71
CA GLY A 424 -8.39 -36.06 12.94
C GLY A 424 -7.51 -36.22 11.68
N ALA A 425 -7.98 -36.92 10.66
CA ALA A 425 -7.19 -37.23 9.46
C ALA A 425 -6.75 -35.97 8.69
N ARG A 426 -7.64 -34.97 8.51
CA ARG A 426 -7.35 -33.77 7.73
C ARG A 426 -6.28 -32.86 8.36
N PRO A 427 -6.34 -32.48 9.66
CA PRO A 427 -5.27 -31.68 10.28
C PRO A 427 -3.93 -32.43 10.27
N LEU A 428 -3.91 -33.75 10.44
CA LEU A 428 -2.70 -34.58 10.35
C LEU A 428 -2.11 -34.57 8.94
N LEU A 429 -2.91 -34.82 7.90
CA LEU A 429 -2.50 -34.75 6.50
C LEU A 429 -1.99 -33.34 6.12
N GLY A 430 -2.67 -32.29 6.58
CA GLY A 430 -2.25 -30.91 6.37
C GLY A 430 -0.89 -30.59 7.01
N HIS A 431 -0.67 -31.08 8.24
CA HIS A 431 0.60 -30.90 8.95
C HIS A 431 1.75 -31.68 8.31
N LEU A 432 1.50 -32.92 7.87
CA LEU A 432 2.46 -33.73 7.12
C LEU A 432 2.83 -33.09 5.78
N LYS A 433 1.85 -32.59 5.02
CA LYS A 433 2.07 -31.88 3.76
C LYS A 433 2.91 -30.60 3.96
N LYS A 434 2.61 -29.79 4.98
CA LYS A 434 3.41 -28.60 5.32
C LYS A 434 4.85 -28.96 5.71
N LYS A 435 5.08 -30.03 6.48
CA LYS A 435 6.42 -30.52 6.82
C LYS A 435 7.19 -30.99 5.58
N ALA A 436 6.55 -31.74 4.68
CA ALA A 436 7.16 -32.20 3.44
C ALA A 436 7.56 -31.04 2.51
N LEU A 437 6.68 -30.04 2.34
CA LEU A 437 6.97 -28.82 1.57
C LEU A 437 8.11 -27.99 2.17
N LYS A 438 8.18 -27.91 3.51
CA LYS A 438 9.27 -27.19 4.20
C LYS A 438 10.63 -27.90 4.02
N HIS A 439 10.65 -29.22 3.95
CA HIS A 439 11.88 -29.98 3.66
C HIS A 439 12.31 -29.91 2.19
N LEU A 440 11.37 -29.83 1.26
CA LEU A 440 11.68 -29.63 -0.16
C LEU A 440 12.16 -28.20 -0.46
N GLY A 441 11.63 -27.20 0.25
CA GLY A 441 12.05 -25.80 0.12
C GLY A 441 13.40 -25.45 0.77
N GLN A 442 13.99 -26.33 1.57
CA GLN A 442 15.34 -26.17 2.13
C GLN A 442 16.45 -26.80 1.27
N LYS A 443 16.08 -27.50 0.18
CA LYS A 443 17.04 -28.19 -0.71
C LYS A 443 17.33 -27.47 -2.03
N ASN A 444 16.81 -26.26 -2.24
CA ASN A 444 17.06 -25.44 -3.43
C ASN A 444 17.66 -24.09 -3.09
#